data_AF-A0A4Q4DA93-F1
#
_entry.id   AF-A0A4Q4DA93-F1
#
_cell.length_a   1.000
_cell.length_b   1.000
_cell.length_c   1.000
_cell.angle_alpha   90.00
_cell.angle_beta   90.00
_cell.angle_gamma   90.00
#
_symmetry.space_group_name_H-M   'P 1'
#
loop_
_entity.id
_entity.type
_entity.pdbx_description
1 polymer ?
#
loop_
_entity_poly.entity_id
_entity_poly.type
_entity_poly.pdbx_seq_one_letter_code
_entity_poly.pdbx_strand_id
1 'polypeptide(L)'
;MAAEFPVSEVPPIQTAHWLMKPPAAIRGTWEEPERAVAWMKKQLAAYAPRFDSPAYRDGGHLTLLADSAAERLGWGGDVSLGFYLERPAFLSLALVTCSPNRAAPALACPARAPAAATTR
;
A
#
# COMPACT_ATOMS: atom_id res chain seq x y z
N MET A 1 -0.24 -21.07 -16.86
CA MET A 1 -0.07 -20.82 -15.41
C MET A 1 -0.02 -19.32 -15.19
N ALA A 2 -1.18 -18.65 -15.13
CA ALA A 2 -1.26 -17.18 -15.00
C ALA A 2 -2.52 -16.70 -14.26
N ALA A 3 -3.34 -17.61 -13.71
CA ALA A 3 -4.65 -17.28 -13.15
C ALA A 3 -4.65 -16.97 -11.64
N GLU A 4 -3.55 -17.20 -10.92
CA GLU A 4 -3.53 -17.05 -9.45
C GLU A 4 -3.16 -15.65 -8.98
N PHE A 5 -2.49 -14.85 -9.81
CA PHE A 5 -2.00 -13.55 -9.36
C PHE A 5 -3.09 -12.56 -8.95
N PRO A 6 -4.23 -12.43 -9.66
CA PRO A 6 -5.26 -11.46 -9.28
C PRO A 6 -5.82 -11.70 -7.87
N VAL A 7 -5.89 -12.97 -7.42
CA VAL A 7 -6.50 -13.35 -6.15
C VAL A 7 -5.49 -13.65 -5.04
N SER A 8 -4.20 -13.69 -5.35
CA SER A 8 -3.16 -13.94 -4.36
C SER A 8 -2.91 -12.73 -3.46
N GLU A 9 -2.72 -12.96 -2.17
CA GLU A 9 -2.31 -11.95 -1.19
C GLU A 9 -0.82 -11.56 -1.30
N VAL A 10 -0.06 -12.21 -2.20
CA VAL A 10 1.36 -11.87 -2.38
C VAL A 10 1.53 -10.50 -3.03
N PRO A 11 2.51 -9.69 -2.57
CA PRO A 11 2.84 -8.43 -3.21
C PRO A 11 3.23 -8.61 -4.68
N PRO A 12 2.79 -7.70 -5.56
CA PRO A 12 3.20 -7.68 -6.95
C PRO A 12 4.68 -7.29 -7.11
N ILE A 13 5.30 -7.67 -8.24
CA ILE A 13 6.65 -7.19 -8.60
C ILE A 13 6.67 -5.66 -8.77
N GLN A 14 5.66 -5.11 -9.44
CA GLN A 14 5.48 -3.66 -9.57
C GLN A 14 4.36 -3.22 -8.64
N THR A 15 4.61 -2.26 -7.75
CA THR A 15 3.62 -1.80 -6.76
C THR A 15 2.30 -1.37 -7.40
N ALA A 16 2.33 -0.67 -8.54
CA ALA A 16 1.14 -0.22 -9.24
C ALA A 16 0.20 -1.37 -9.69
N HIS A 17 0.71 -2.60 -9.82
CA HIS A 17 -0.09 -3.77 -10.16
C HIS A 17 -1.05 -4.22 -9.06
N TRP A 18 -0.99 -3.62 -7.86
CA TRP A 18 -2.09 -3.71 -6.89
C TRP A 18 -3.42 -3.19 -7.48
N LEU A 19 -3.40 -2.26 -8.44
CA LEU A 19 -4.62 -1.76 -9.10
C LEU A 19 -5.36 -2.84 -9.91
N MET A 20 -4.69 -3.93 -10.28
CA MET A 20 -5.31 -5.07 -10.98
C MET A 20 -5.92 -6.10 -10.03
N LYS A 21 -5.69 -5.97 -8.72
CA LYS A 21 -6.25 -6.86 -7.70
C LYS A 21 -7.73 -6.51 -7.47
N PRO A 22 -8.58 -7.46 -7.04
CA PRO A 22 -9.99 -7.21 -6.81
C PRO A 22 -10.18 -6.18 -5.68
N PRO A 23 -11.33 -5.46 -5.67
CA PRO A 23 -11.63 -4.49 -4.61
C PRO A 23 -11.57 -5.08 -3.19
N ALA A 24 -11.81 -6.39 -3.04
CA ALA A 24 -11.72 -7.11 -1.77
C ALA A 24 -10.31 -7.08 -1.14
N ALA A 25 -9.25 -6.84 -1.92
CA ALA A 25 -7.89 -6.70 -1.40
C ALA A 25 -7.63 -5.31 -0.75
N ILE A 26 -8.52 -4.34 -0.96
CA ILE A 26 -8.37 -2.96 -0.48
C ILE A 26 -8.66 -2.91 1.02
N ARG A 27 -7.65 -2.49 1.80
CA ARG A 27 -7.77 -2.33 3.26
C ARG A 27 -8.30 -0.96 3.69
N GLY A 28 -8.26 0.03 2.79
CA GLY A 28 -8.75 1.38 2.99
C GLY A 28 -8.48 2.25 1.77
N THR A 29 -9.21 3.36 1.67
CA THR A 29 -9.07 4.37 0.61
C THR A 29 -9.06 5.76 1.22
N TRP A 30 -8.27 6.67 0.65
CA TRP A 30 -8.11 8.04 1.12
C TRP A 30 -7.95 8.98 -0.07
N GLU A 31 -8.52 10.18 0.04
CA GLU A 31 -8.34 11.25 -0.96
C GLU A 31 -7.12 12.12 -0.64
N GLU A 32 -6.76 12.24 0.64
CA GLU A 32 -5.63 13.06 1.13
C GLU A 32 -4.42 12.16 1.45
N PRO A 33 -3.23 12.43 0.90
CA PRO A 33 -1.98 11.71 1.21
C PRO A 33 -1.71 11.57 2.71
N GLU A 34 -1.98 12.63 3.48
CA GLU A 34 -1.73 12.71 4.91
C GLU A 34 -2.59 11.69 5.69
N ARG A 35 -3.82 11.44 5.23
CA ARG A 35 -4.70 10.43 5.85
C ARG A 35 -4.23 9.01 5.56
N ALA A 36 -3.75 8.75 4.34
CA ALA A 36 -3.15 7.46 4.00
C ALA A 36 -1.87 7.21 4.82
N VAL A 37 -1.04 8.23 5.00
CA VAL A 37 0.17 8.17 5.84
C VAL A 37 -0.19 8.02 7.32
N ALA A 38 -1.23 8.68 7.82
CA ALA A 38 -1.70 8.49 9.19
C ALA A 38 -2.13 7.04 9.45
N TRP A 39 -2.84 6.42 8.49
CA TRP A 39 -3.15 4.98 8.55
C TRP A 39 -1.89 4.13 8.55
N MET A 40 -0.92 4.41 7.68
CA MET A 40 0.35 3.69 7.60
C MET A 40 1.13 3.78 8.92
N LYS A 41 1.22 4.98 9.52
CA LYS A 41 1.87 5.19 10.84
C LYS A 41 1.19 4.35 11.93
N LYS A 42 -0.14 4.26 11.92
CA LYS A 42 -0.88 3.41 12.87
C LYS A 42 -0.53 1.93 12.69
N GLN A 43 -0.42 1.44 11.46
CA GLN A 43 0.02 0.06 11.20
C GLN A 43 1.44 -0.15 11.72
N LEU A 44 2.38 0.72 11.37
CA LEU A 44 3.77 0.61 11.81
C LEU A 44 3.91 0.65 13.34
N ALA A 45 3.18 1.54 14.02
CA ALA A 45 3.18 1.64 15.48
C ALA A 45 2.69 0.34 16.16
N ALA A 46 1.69 -0.34 15.57
CA ALA A 46 1.20 -1.61 16.08
C ALA A 46 2.26 -2.74 16.05
N TYR A 47 3.26 -2.62 15.17
CA TYR A 47 4.37 -3.56 15.04
C TYR A 47 5.71 -3.01 15.55
N ALA A 48 5.76 -1.78 16.09
CA ALA A 48 7.02 -1.13 16.46
C ALA A 48 7.91 -1.96 17.40
N PRO A 49 7.40 -2.59 18.48
CA PRO A 49 8.22 -3.41 19.37
C PRO A 49 8.80 -4.67 18.71
N ARG A 50 8.22 -5.06 17.57
CA ARG A 50 8.48 -6.32 16.87
C ARG A 50 9.49 -6.20 15.73
N PHE A 51 9.84 -4.97 15.32
CA PHE A 51 10.84 -4.79 14.27
C PHE A 51 12.18 -5.40 14.65
N ASP A 52 12.79 -6.16 13.74
CA ASP A 52 14.12 -6.76 13.96
C ASP A 52 15.19 -5.67 14.10
N SER A 53 15.11 -4.62 13.28
CA SER A 53 16.02 -3.47 13.34
C SER A 53 15.61 -2.46 14.44
N PRO A 54 16.51 -2.12 15.38
CA PRO A 54 16.25 -1.11 16.41
C PRO A 54 15.89 0.28 15.85
N ALA A 55 16.39 0.64 14.67
CA ALA A 55 16.15 1.95 14.06
C ALA A 55 14.66 2.23 13.80
N TYR A 56 13.84 1.19 13.64
CA TYR A 56 12.39 1.31 13.44
C TYR A 56 11.59 1.20 14.74
N ARG A 57 12.24 0.90 15.88
CA ARG A 57 11.61 0.88 17.20
C ARG A 57 11.52 2.29 17.79
N ASP A 58 12.56 3.10 17.57
CA ASP A 58 12.64 4.47 18.03
C ASP A 58 12.06 5.40 16.94
N GLY A 59 10.83 5.88 17.15
CA GLY A 59 9.94 6.48 16.11
C GLY A 59 10.46 7.64 15.24
N GLY A 60 11.69 8.12 15.42
CA GLY A 60 12.33 9.11 14.56
C GLY A 60 12.46 8.66 13.11
N HIS A 61 12.92 7.42 12.86
CA HIS A 61 13.03 6.90 11.50
C HIS A 61 11.65 6.72 10.85
N LEU A 62 10.66 6.27 11.63
CA LEU A 62 9.27 6.15 11.15
C LEU A 62 8.65 7.50 10.77
N THR A 63 9.09 8.58 11.41
CA THR A 63 8.65 9.95 11.06
C THR A 63 9.20 10.37 9.71
N LEU A 64 10.50 10.19 9.47
CA LEU A 64 11.12 10.47 8.16
C LEU A 64 10.51 9.65 7.02
N LEU A 65 10.21 8.37 7.27
CA LEU A 65 9.50 7.52 6.32
C LEU A 65 8.09 8.04 6.02
N ALA A 66 7.37 8.49 7.04
CA ALA A 66 6.04 9.05 6.88
C ALA A 66 6.04 10.33 6.04
N ASP A 67 7.01 11.22 6.29
CA ASP A 67 7.14 12.48 5.53
C ASP A 67 7.47 12.19 4.05
N SER A 68 8.41 11.28 3.79
CA SER A 68 8.74 10.87 2.43
C SER A 68 7.56 10.17 1.72
N ALA A 69 6.77 9.39 2.45
CA ALA A 69 5.57 8.76 1.92
C ALA A 69 4.50 9.80 1.55
N ALA A 70 4.28 10.80 2.41
CA ALA A 70 3.31 11.87 2.14
C ALA A 70 3.67 12.65 0.88
N GLU A 71 4.95 13.03 0.74
CA GLU A 71 5.44 13.71 -0.46
C GLU A 71 5.22 12.83 -1.69
N ARG A 72 5.65 11.56 -1.65
CA ARG A 72 5.52 10.63 -2.77
C ARG A 72 4.09 10.45 -3.24
N LEU A 73 3.17 10.23 -2.30
CA LEU A 73 1.74 10.11 -2.59
C LEU A 73 1.18 11.42 -3.15
N GLY A 74 1.60 12.57 -2.63
CA GLY A 74 1.13 13.89 -3.05
C GLY A 74 1.41 14.21 -4.52
N TRP A 75 2.49 13.69 -5.10
CA TRP A 75 2.75 13.82 -6.54
C TRP A 75 2.29 12.63 -7.38
N GLY A 76 1.59 11.65 -6.80
CA GLY A 76 1.01 10.50 -7.50
C GLY A 76 1.95 9.31 -7.66
N GLY A 77 2.93 9.16 -6.77
CA GLY A 77 3.77 7.98 -6.66
C GLY A 77 3.23 6.99 -5.62
N ASP A 78 3.51 5.70 -5.83
CA ASP A 78 3.13 4.64 -4.88
C ASP A 78 4.18 4.47 -3.78
N VAL A 79 3.76 3.91 -2.64
CA VAL A 79 4.64 3.55 -1.52
C VAL A 79 4.57 2.05 -1.30
N SER A 80 5.73 1.40 -1.18
CA SER A 80 5.87 -0.01 -0.81
C SER A 80 6.95 -0.13 0.25
N LEU A 81 6.57 -0.65 1.43
CA LEU A 81 7.44 -0.82 2.57
C LEU A 81 7.48 -2.30 2.99
N GLY A 82 8.67 -2.74 3.39
CA GLY A 82 8.92 -4.10 3.83
C GLY A 82 9.80 -4.09 5.07
N PHE A 83 9.35 -4.78 6.12
CA PHE A 83 10.07 -4.87 7.38
C PHE A 83 10.14 -6.30 7.87
N TYR A 84 11.35 -6.75 8.22
CA TYR A 84 11.50 -7.95 9.02
C TYR A 84 11.08 -7.66 10.46
N LEU A 85 10.18 -8.51 10.96
CA LEU A 85 9.81 -8.55 12.37
C LEU A 85 10.65 -9.64 13.06
N GLU A 86 10.31 -10.00 14.31
CA GLU A 86 10.89 -11.19 14.91
C GLU A 86 10.64 -12.41 14.01
N ARG A 87 11.71 -13.16 13.74
CA ARG A 87 11.66 -14.27 12.77
C ARG A 87 10.57 -15.28 13.16
N PRO A 88 9.81 -15.81 12.18
CA PRO A 88 9.99 -15.68 10.73
C PRO A 88 9.13 -14.57 10.06
N ALA A 89 8.56 -13.64 10.84
CA ALA A 89 7.52 -12.75 10.33
C ALA A 89 8.06 -11.57 9.50
N PHE A 90 7.28 -11.17 8.50
CA PHE A 90 7.54 -10.03 7.62
C PHE A 90 6.29 -9.18 7.47
N LEU A 91 6.43 -7.86 7.61
CA LEU A 91 5.38 -6.89 7.37
C LEU A 91 5.58 -6.24 6.00
N SER A 92 4.60 -6.37 5.12
CA SER A 92 4.52 -5.63 3.86
C SER A 92 3.35 -4.65 3.90
N LEU A 93 3.61 -3.38 3.60
CA LEU A 93 2.59 -2.34 3.47
C LEU A 93 2.73 -1.67 2.12
N ALA A 94 1.62 -1.53 1.39
CA ALA A 94 1.58 -0.80 0.14
C ALA A 94 0.46 0.25 0.17
N LEU A 95 0.78 1.47 -0.26
CA LEU A 95 -0.18 2.54 -0.56
C LEU A 95 -0.07 2.84 -2.04
N VAL A 96 -1.17 2.65 -2.77
CA VAL A 96 -1.19 2.76 -4.23
C VAL A 96 -2.13 3.87 -4.63
N THR A 97 -1.61 4.80 -5.40
CA THR A 97 -2.34 5.95 -5.92
C THR A 97 -3.25 5.50 -7.07
N CYS A 98 -4.47 6.03 -7.15
CA CYS A 98 -5.38 5.75 -8.27
C CYS A 98 -5.33 6.86 -9.33
N SER A 99 -5.40 8.12 -8.92
CA SER A 99 -5.30 9.27 -9.80
C SER A 99 -4.85 10.50 -9.01
N PRO A 100 -3.77 11.18 -9.43
CA PRO A 100 -2.81 10.73 -10.43
C PRO A 100 -2.04 9.48 -9.96
N ASN A 101 -1.86 8.47 -10.82
CA ASN A 101 -0.85 7.43 -10.63
C ASN A 101 0.21 7.59 -11.73
N ARG A 102 1.44 7.94 -11.36
CA ARG A 102 2.53 8.16 -12.32
C ARG A 102 3.20 6.86 -12.78
N ALA A 103 3.15 5.81 -11.98
CA ALA A 103 3.80 4.54 -12.30
C ALA A 103 3.02 3.74 -13.35
N ALA A 104 1.68 3.83 -13.33
CA ALA A 104 0.79 3.15 -14.27
C ALA A 104 -0.48 3.98 -14.54
N PRO A 105 -0.38 5.13 -15.24
CA PRO A 105 -1.51 6.04 -15.46
C PRO A 105 -2.66 5.44 -16.27
N ALA A 106 -2.43 4.32 -16.96
CA ALA A 106 -3.45 3.61 -17.74
C ALA A 106 -4.29 2.62 -16.92
N LEU A 107 -3.88 2.27 -15.68
CA LEU A 107 -4.63 1.33 -14.85
C LEU A 107 -5.79 2.03 -14.16
N ALA A 108 -6.97 1.39 -14.20
CA ALA A 108 -8.16 1.90 -13.53
C ALA A 108 -8.08 1.67 -12.00
N CYS A 109 -8.74 2.54 -11.25
CA CYS A 109 -8.86 2.36 -9.80
C CYS A 109 -9.85 1.22 -9.49
N PRO A 110 -9.44 0.16 -8.77
CA PRO A 110 -10.33 -0.98 -8.49
C PRO A 110 -11.52 -0.59 -7.61
N ALA A 111 -11.37 0.38 -6.71
CA ALA A 111 -12.47 0.90 -5.89
C ALA A 111 -13.57 1.60 -6.72
N ARG A 112 -13.27 1.99 -7.96
CA ARG A 112 -14.20 2.69 -8.87
C ARG A 112 -14.76 1.79 -9.96
N ALA A 113 -14.69 0.46 -9.82
CA ALA A 113 -15.23 -0.46 -10.82
C ALA A 113 -16.66 -0.04 -11.19
N PRO A 114 -17.00 0.08 -12.48
CA PRO A 114 -18.36 0.39 -12.88
C PRO A 114 -19.28 -0.70 -12.34
N ALA A 115 -20.47 -0.31 -11.87
CA ALA A 115 -21.51 -1.25 -11.48
C ALA A 115 -21.60 -2.34 -12.55
N ALA A 116 -21.46 -3.61 -12.15
CA ALA A 116 -21.55 -4.74 -13.06
C ALA A 116 -22.80 -4.56 -13.93
N ALA A 117 -22.61 -4.51 -15.25
CA ALA A 117 -23.72 -4.45 -16.18
C ALA A 117 -24.63 -5.65 -15.88
N THR A 118 -25.79 -5.39 -15.31
CA THR A 118 -26.82 -6.39 -15.07
C THR A 118 -27.34 -6.81 -16.44
N THR A 119 -26.83 -7.94 -16.95
CA THR A 119 -27.42 -8.60 -18.11
C THR A 119 -28.84 -9.01 -17.74
N ARG A 120 -29.82 -8.47 -18.47
CA ARG A 120 -31.22 -8.91 -18.45
C ARG A 120 -31.37 -10.27 -19.12
#